data_AF-A0A2D9H5G3-F1
#
_entry.id   AF-A0A2D9H5G3-F1
#
_cell.length_a   1.000
_cell.length_b   1.000
_cell.length_c   1.000
_cell.angle_alpha   90.00
_cell.angle_beta   90.00
_cell.angle_gamma   90.00
#
_symmetry.space_group_name_H-M   'P 1'
#
loop_
_entity.id
_entity.type
_entity.pdbx_description
1 polymer ?
#
loop_
_entity_poly.entity_id
_entity_poly.type
_entity_poly.pdbx_seq_one_letter_code
_entity_poly.pdbx_strand_id
1 'polypeptide(L)'
;MPRRLLLALLSLVLLPLAALLPTSPSGATGTKPPADRVPLPVLSEPPAGLQGHPLWDSWHELEPFGYTEQEWFVSGTATAADGSTAPYTTRVIVTRPQKRKDFNGSVMLDWVNVTAQFENAVDSLEGREELLRSGWAFVHVSAQAAGVCCIPLTPKVWDPVRYAALDHPGDAYADDMYLQIARALRTKRVGDVRPMGPLKVRRVVAAGQSQSAGRLAGIVRAHPDGAGVIDGFLVHGGLAGLDYQPRLEVPVMQLNSDWAESTGEADDDPLYRLWDVAGSAHAGLFIGYQQVFGSGPRVAGLPAMDEQGYRDTIEAAGDYGQMAFNPLYPACTVAGASFPMRYAVNTALRELDEWIRTGQAPRPAPRFEFQADGVTPARDADGNVLGGLRLPPIEVPVASYRSTDCQLGGTTVPFDPITLQQRYPTFADYERQLRRAANRAVRKGWLLPVDARDQMRRACAVKDRYPGSSDECRSYRPPRFGG
;
A
#
# COMPACT_ATOMS: atom_id res chain seq x y z
N MET A 1 -18.24 3.79 44.12
CA MET A 1 -17.40 2.74 43.52
C MET A 1 -16.74 3.30 42.26
N PRO A 2 -15.43 3.12 42.08
CA PRO A 2 -14.57 4.15 41.50
C PRO A 2 -14.24 3.93 40.02
N ARG A 3 -14.12 5.03 39.27
CA ARG A 3 -13.22 5.16 38.12
C ARG A 3 -12.13 6.16 38.53
N ARG A 4 -10.89 5.68 38.68
CA ARG A 4 -9.68 6.48 38.86
C ARG A 4 -8.52 5.78 38.14
N LEU A 5 -7.53 6.61 37.78
CA LEU A 5 -6.18 6.31 37.29
C LEU A 5 -6.12 6.08 35.76
N LEU A 6 -5.32 6.79 34.96
CA LEU A 6 -4.06 7.49 35.22
C LEU A 6 -3.93 8.71 34.27
N LEU A 7 -3.55 9.86 34.84
CA LEU A 7 -3.01 11.03 34.15
C LEU A 7 -1.77 11.41 34.95
N ALA A 8 -0.59 11.34 34.34
CA ALA A 8 0.67 11.94 34.82
C ALA A 8 1.66 11.89 33.64
N LEU A 9 1.87 13.00 32.94
CA LEU A 9 2.91 14.01 33.21
C LEU A 9 4.17 13.73 32.37
N LEU A 10 4.42 14.60 31.40
CA LEU A 10 5.74 15.20 31.15
C LEU A 10 5.60 16.34 30.14
N SER A 11 5.26 17.51 30.69
CA SER A 11 5.48 18.81 30.07
C SER A 11 6.95 19.19 30.22
N LEU A 12 7.65 19.45 29.11
CA LEU A 12 8.88 20.23 29.10
C LEU A 12 8.71 21.40 28.13
N VAL A 13 8.91 22.60 28.67
CA VAL A 13 8.96 23.88 27.98
C VAL A 13 10.37 24.05 27.40
N LEU A 14 10.48 24.40 26.11
CA LEU A 14 11.73 24.81 25.47
C LEU A 14 11.54 26.21 24.85
N LEU A 15 12.40 27.14 25.28
CA LEU A 15 12.53 28.51 24.75
C LEU A 15 13.38 28.51 23.46
N PRO A 16 13.24 29.53 22.58
CA PRO A 16 13.86 29.54 21.26
C PRO A 16 15.32 29.95 21.35
N LEU A 17 16.21 29.23 20.67
CA LEU A 17 17.58 29.69 20.42
C LEU A 17 17.76 29.94 18.92
N ALA A 18 18.19 31.16 18.61
CA ALA A 18 18.40 31.67 17.26
C ALA A 18 19.50 30.91 16.51
N ALA A 19 19.26 30.73 15.21
CA ALA A 19 20.10 30.03 14.26
C ALA A 19 21.44 30.74 13.98
N LEU A 20 22.50 29.94 13.92
CA LEU A 20 23.73 30.22 13.19
C LEU A 20 23.87 29.13 12.11
N LEU A 21 23.70 29.52 10.85
CA LEU A 21 23.89 28.68 9.67
C LEU A 21 25.36 28.27 9.52
N PRO A 22 25.65 27.00 9.19
CA PRO A 22 26.77 26.66 8.34
C PRO A 22 26.29 26.06 7.02
N THR A 23 26.78 26.72 5.97
CA THR A 23 27.01 26.27 4.60
C THR A 23 26.97 24.76 4.34
N SER A 24 26.20 24.39 3.31
CA SER A 24 26.13 23.07 2.70
C SER A 24 27.49 22.44 2.38
N PRO A 25 27.63 21.12 2.56
CA PRO A 25 28.47 20.32 1.69
C PRO A 25 27.62 19.55 0.68
N SER A 26 28.00 19.77 -0.57
CA SER A 26 27.91 18.94 -1.76
C SER A 26 27.64 17.45 -1.54
N GLY A 27 26.88 16.86 -2.48
CA GLY A 27 26.38 15.49 -2.47
C GLY A 27 27.43 14.42 -2.20
N ALA A 28 27.07 13.50 -1.30
CA ALA A 28 27.76 12.25 -1.12
C ALA A 28 27.13 11.22 -2.07
N THR A 29 27.88 10.84 -3.11
CA THR A 29 27.70 9.56 -3.78
C THR A 29 28.16 8.46 -2.80
N GLY A 30 27.30 8.08 -1.87
CA GLY A 30 27.54 6.95 -0.98
C GLY A 30 27.45 5.65 -1.77
N THR A 31 28.53 4.87 -1.79
CA THR A 31 28.47 3.49 -2.28
C THR A 31 27.59 2.67 -1.35
N LYS A 32 26.49 2.11 -1.88
CA LYS A 32 25.57 1.26 -1.12
C LYS A 32 26.36 0.20 -0.33
N PRO A 33 26.06 -0.02 0.96
CA PRO A 33 26.77 -1.01 1.75
C PRO A 33 26.66 -2.40 1.13
N PRO A 34 27.68 -3.25 1.32
CA PRO A 34 27.65 -4.61 0.83
C PRO A 34 26.44 -5.39 1.36
N ALA A 35 25.64 -5.94 0.44
CA ALA A 35 24.48 -6.78 0.75
C ALA A 35 24.85 -8.10 1.47
N ASP A 36 26.14 -8.42 1.58
CA ASP A 36 26.64 -9.64 2.22
C ASP A 36 26.62 -9.59 3.76
N ARG A 37 26.43 -8.40 4.35
CA ARG A 37 26.29 -8.19 5.80
C ARG A 37 25.04 -8.83 6.42
N VAL A 38 23.93 -8.82 5.70
CA VAL A 38 22.67 -9.47 6.13
C VAL A 38 22.81 -10.96 5.88
N PRO A 39 22.64 -11.92 6.80
CA PRO A 39 22.82 -13.34 6.52
C PRO A 39 22.00 -13.87 5.32
N LEU A 40 22.54 -14.84 4.57
CA LEU A 40 21.76 -15.49 3.50
C LEU A 40 20.98 -16.67 4.11
N PRO A 41 19.64 -16.69 4.03
CA PRO A 41 18.86 -17.80 4.56
C PRO A 41 18.94 -19.02 3.63
N VAL A 42 18.23 -20.08 3.98
CA VAL A 42 17.98 -21.26 3.12
C VAL A 42 16.53 -21.20 2.62
N LEU A 43 16.32 -21.57 1.36
CA LEU A 43 14.98 -21.75 0.80
C LEU A 43 14.70 -23.23 0.54
N SER A 44 13.48 -23.66 0.84
CA SER A 44 12.98 -24.99 0.54
C SER A 44 11.52 -24.95 0.08
N GLU A 45 11.10 -25.95 -0.70
CA GLU A 45 9.71 -26.11 -1.07
C GLU A 45 8.90 -26.61 0.15
N PRO A 46 7.73 -26.03 0.44
CA PRO A 46 6.83 -26.56 1.45
C PRO A 46 6.36 -27.99 1.08
N PRO A 47 6.17 -28.90 2.05
CA PRO A 47 5.64 -30.22 1.78
C PRO A 47 4.19 -30.15 1.30
N ALA A 48 3.68 -31.23 0.69
CA ALA A 48 2.26 -31.35 0.42
C ALA A 48 1.44 -31.21 1.72
N GLY A 49 0.25 -30.63 1.59
CA GLY A 49 -0.66 -30.35 2.70
C GLY A 49 -1.97 -31.10 2.60
N LEU A 50 -2.87 -30.80 3.54
CA LEU A 50 -4.26 -31.24 3.53
C LEU A 50 -5.12 -30.46 2.52
N GLN A 51 -4.77 -29.21 2.22
CA GLN A 51 -5.61 -28.30 1.44
C GLN A 51 -5.25 -28.26 -0.06
N GLY A 52 -4.08 -28.80 -0.44
CA GLY A 52 -3.62 -28.86 -1.83
C GLY A 52 -3.11 -27.54 -2.43
N HIS A 53 -3.15 -26.43 -1.69
CA HIS A 53 -2.58 -25.14 -2.08
C HIS A 53 -2.11 -24.34 -0.86
N PRO A 54 -1.26 -23.30 -1.04
CA PRO A 54 -0.88 -22.42 0.06
C PRO A 54 -2.05 -21.61 0.62
N LEU A 55 -2.04 -21.34 1.93
CA LEU A 55 -2.96 -20.36 2.50
C LEU A 55 -2.61 -18.95 1.99
N TRP A 56 -3.61 -18.16 1.61
CA TRP A 56 -3.44 -16.81 1.06
C TRP A 56 -2.69 -16.75 -0.29
N ASP A 57 -2.68 -17.84 -1.05
CA ASP A 57 -2.30 -17.79 -2.47
C ASP A 57 -3.32 -16.99 -3.31
N SER A 58 -2.97 -16.70 -4.55
CA SER A 58 -3.84 -15.95 -5.46
C SER A 58 -5.15 -16.69 -5.70
N TRP A 59 -6.26 -16.01 -5.42
CA TRP A 59 -7.59 -16.45 -5.81
C TRP A 59 -7.87 -16.33 -7.32
N HIS A 60 -7.01 -15.63 -8.06
CA HIS A 60 -7.17 -15.45 -9.49
C HIS A 60 -6.09 -16.24 -10.24
N GLU A 61 -6.47 -16.83 -11.36
CA GLU A 61 -5.53 -17.44 -12.29
C GLU A 61 -4.54 -16.39 -12.81
N LEU A 62 -3.25 -16.64 -12.60
CA LEU A 62 -2.20 -15.67 -12.93
C LEU A 62 -1.64 -15.85 -14.35
N GLU A 63 -1.88 -17.01 -14.98
CA GLU A 63 -1.38 -17.33 -16.32
C GLU A 63 -1.89 -16.38 -17.41
N PRO A 64 -3.18 -15.97 -17.43
CA PRO A 64 -3.68 -14.97 -18.38
C PRO A 64 -2.97 -13.62 -18.29
N PHE A 65 -2.51 -13.23 -17.09
CA PHE A 65 -1.73 -12.02 -16.88
C PHE A 65 -0.25 -12.19 -17.24
N GLY A 66 0.20 -13.40 -17.59
CA GLY A 66 1.61 -13.73 -17.84
C GLY A 66 2.43 -13.94 -16.57
N TYR A 67 1.77 -14.25 -15.45
CA TYR A 67 2.37 -14.39 -14.12
C TYR A 67 2.34 -15.83 -13.62
N THR A 68 3.17 -16.09 -12.61
CA THR A 68 3.17 -17.34 -11.84
C THR A 68 3.40 -17.01 -10.38
N GLU A 69 2.89 -17.87 -9.50
CA GLU A 69 3.09 -17.79 -8.06
C GLU A 69 3.80 -19.04 -7.53
N GLN A 70 4.63 -18.87 -6.51
CA GLN A 70 5.34 -19.96 -5.85
C GLN A 70 5.55 -19.66 -4.37
N GLU A 71 5.19 -20.60 -3.50
CA GLU A 71 5.51 -20.54 -2.08
C GLU A 71 6.90 -21.14 -1.80
N TRP A 72 7.64 -20.52 -0.87
CA TRP A 72 8.90 -21.03 -0.33
C TRP A 72 8.88 -20.96 1.20
N PHE A 73 9.43 -21.98 1.86
CA PHE A 73 9.89 -21.82 3.23
C PHE A 73 11.27 -21.16 3.25
N VAL A 74 11.47 -20.29 4.23
CA VAL A 74 12.71 -19.55 4.45
C VAL A 74 13.17 -19.82 5.87
N SER A 75 14.35 -20.41 6.01
CA SER A 75 14.93 -20.77 7.30
C SER A 75 16.30 -20.13 7.50
N GLY A 76 16.62 -19.76 8.73
CA GLY A 76 17.91 -19.15 9.06
C GLY A 76 18.07 -18.95 10.56
N THR A 77 19.05 -18.13 10.93
CA THR A 77 19.22 -17.62 12.29
C THR A 77 19.05 -16.12 12.23
N ALA A 78 18.06 -15.59 12.93
CA ALA A 78 17.76 -14.17 12.99
C ALA A 78 18.41 -13.55 14.24
N THR A 79 18.78 -12.28 14.13
CA THR A 79 19.36 -11.48 15.23
C THR A 79 18.41 -10.36 15.63
N ALA A 80 18.03 -10.30 16.90
CA ALA A 80 17.22 -9.20 17.44
C ALA A 80 18.08 -7.96 17.73
N ALA A 81 17.43 -6.82 17.99
CA ALA A 81 18.12 -5.55 18.25
C ALA A 81 19.02 -5.56 19.50
N ASP A 82 18.76 -6.44 20.47
CA ASP A 82 19.60 -6.64 21.65
C ASP A 82 20.82 -7.56 21.41
N GLY A 83 20.99 -8.05 20.17
CA GLY A 83 22.05 -8.96 19.76
C GLY A 83 21.78 -10.43 20.04
N SER A 84 20.64 -10.78 20.65
CA SER A 84 20.24 -12.18 20.81
C SER A 84 19.92 -12.81 19.45
N THR A 85 20.19 -14.12 19.32
CA THR A 85 19.97 -14.86 18.07
C THR A 85 19.04 -16.03 18.28
N ALA A 86 18.17 -16.31 17.31
CA ALA A 86 17.28 -17.47 17.33
C ALA A 86 17.12 -18.08 15.93
N PRO A 87 17.02 -19.42 15.82
CA PRO A 87 16.61 -20.04 14.56
C PRO A 87 15.17 -19.65 14.22
N TYR A 88 14.87 -19.59 12.93
CA TYR A 88 13.51 -19.38 12.44
C TYR A 88 13.23 -20.21 11.19
N THR A 89 11.95 -20.50 10.96
CA THR A 89 11.42 -20.91 9.68
C THR A 89 10.11 -20.17 9.44
N THR A 90 10.07 -19.38 8.38
CA THR A 90 8.87 -18.67 7.92
C THR A 90 8.59 -19.02 6.45
N ARG A 91 7.66 -18.33 5.81
CA ARG A 91 7.32 -18.50 4.39
C ARG A 91 7.28 -17.18 3.63
N VAL A 92 7.40 -17.30 2.31
CA VAL A 92 7.08 -16.25 1.35
C VAL A 92 6.23 -16.81 0.22
N ILE A 93 5.34 -15.99 -0.32
CA ILE A 93 4.62 -16.28 -1.57
C ILE A 93 5.13 -15.30 -2.63
N VAL A 94 5.77 -15.83 -3.68
CA VAL A 94 6.43 -15.05 -4.73
C VAL A 94 5.56 -15.05 -5.99
N THR A 95 5.02 -13.90 -6.34
CA THR A 95 4.28 -13.69 -7.60
C THR A 95 5.09 -12.86 -8.57
N ARG A 96 5.33 -13.39 -9.78
CA ARG A 96 6.30 -12.84 -10.73
C ARG A 96 5.93 -13.10 -12.19
N PRO A 97 6.41 -12.28 -13.15
CA PRO A 97 6.28 -12.55 -14.57
C PRO A 97 6.93 -13.88 -14.98
N GLN A 98 6.31 -14.62 -15.88
CA GLN A 98 6.86 -15.88 -16.38
C GLN A 98 8.07 -15.67 -17.30
N LYS A 99 8.10 -14.55 -18.03
CA LYS A 99 9.10 -14.26 -19.06
C LYS A 99 9.96 -13.06 -18.67
N ARG A 100 11.26 -13.17 -18.94
CA ARG A 100 12.24 -12.10 -18.65
C ARG A 100 11.91 -10.74 -19.28
N LYS A 101 11.34 -10.75 -20.48
CA LYS A 101 10.99 -9.53 -21.23
C LYS A 101 9.83 -8.76 -20.62
N ASP A 102 9.01 -9.44 -19.81
CA ASP A 102 7.82 -8.87 -19.17
C ASP A 102 8.12 -8.45 -17.72
N PHE A 103 9.35 -8.68 -17.23
CA PHE A 103 9.79 -8.26 -15.90
C PHE A 103 10.57 -6.95 -15.96
N ASN A 104 10.12 -5.94 -15.21
CA ASN A 104 10.74 -4.62 -15.15
C ASN A 104 12.01 -4.57 -14.27
N GLY A 105 12.32 -5.66 -13.55
CA GLY A 105 13.49 -5.74 -12.67
C GLY A 105 13.20 -5.38 -11.21
N SER A 106 11.96 -5.03 -10.86
CA SER A 106 11.59 -4.53 -9.53
C SER A 106 10.70 -5.51 -8.79
N VAL A 107 11.02 -5.70 -7.52
CA VAL A 107 10.26 -6.55 -6.59
C VAL A 107 9.68 -5.68 -5.51
N MET A 108 8.37 -5.74 -5.31
CA MET A 108 7.74 -5.23 -4.09
C MET A 108 7.76 -6.35 -3.04
N LEU A 109 8.45 -6.13 -1.93
CA LEU A 109 8.47 -7.01 -0.78
C LEU A 109 7.39 -6.53 0.19
N ASP A 110 6.24 -7.18 0.19
CA ASP A 110 5.09 -6.81 1.01
C ASP A 110 5.22 -7.46 2.39
N TRP A 111 5.47 -6.64 3.41
CA TRP A 111 5.32 -7.06 4.80
C TRP A 111 3.83 -7.16 5.10
N VAL A 112 3.28 -8.37 4.94
CA VAL A 112 1.85 -8.60 5.10
C VAL A 112 1.39 -8.19 6.49
N ASN A 113 0.35 -7.40 6.54
CA ASN A 113 -0.18 -6.87 7.79
C ASN A 113 -0.87 -7.99 8.59
N VAL A 114 -0.73 -7.96 9.92
CA VAL A 114 -1.31 -8.97 10.83
C VAL A 114 -2.20 -8.35 11.91
N THR A 115 -2.62 -7.10 11.76
CA THR A 115 -3.49 -6.41 12.74
C THR A 115 -4.79 -7.17 12.98
N ALA A 116 -5.34 -7.78 11.93
CA ALA A 116 -6.53 -8.63 12.00
C ALA A 116 -6.27 -10.05 12.57
N GLN A 117 -5.06 -10.31 13.08
CA GLN A 117 -4.59 -11.61 13.60
C GLN A 117 -4.41 -12.71 12.54
N PHE A 118 -4.43 -12.33 11.27
CA PHE A 118 -4.07 -13.17 10.12
C PHE A 118 -3.43 -12.30 9.04
N GLU A 119 -2.82 -12.92 8.05
CA GLU A 119 -2.04 -12.23 7.02
C GLU A 119 -2.91 -11.46 6.02
N ASN A 120 -2.52 -10.23 5.75
CA ASN A 120 -3.24 -9.32 4.89
C ASN A 120 -2.29 -8.48 4.02
N ALA A 121 -2.18 -8.83 2.74
CA ALA A 121 -1.29 -8.19 1.78
C ALA A 121 -1.90 -6.92 1.18
N VAL A 122 -2.13 -5.92 2.02
CA VAL A 122 -2.90 -4.70 1.68
C VAL A 122 -2.30 -3.94 0.51
N ASP A 123 -0.99 -3.72 0.50
CA ASP A 123 -0.30 -2.97 -0.57
C ASP A 123 -0.34 -3.72 -1.90
N SER A 124 -0.25 -5.05 -1.87
CA SER A 124 -0.45 -5.89 -3.05
C SER A 124 -1.88 -5.83 -3.59
N LEU A 125 -2.90 -5.73 -2.72
CA LEU A 125 -4.30 -5.62 -3.14
C LEU A 125 -4.62 -4.24 -3.75
N GLU A 126 -4.10 -3.17 -3.16
CA GLU A 126 -4.25 -1.79 -3.66
C GLU A 126 -3.47 -1.60 -4.98
N GLY A 127 -2.23 -2.07 -5.03
CA GLY A 127 -1.31 -1.85 -6.16
C GLY A 127 -1.38 -2.88 -7.30
N ARG A 128 -2.22 -3.92 -7.20
CA ARG A 128 -2.19 -5.10 -8.11
C ARG A 128 -2.21 -4.73 -9.58
N GLU A 129 -3.08 -3.81 -9.97
CA GLU A 129 -3.23 -3.40 -11.38
C GLU A 129 -1.97 -2.72 -11.93
N GLU A 130 -1.25 -1.93 -11.14
CA GLU A 130 0.06 -1.39 -11.52
C GLU A 130 1.13 -2.48 -11.54
N LEU A 131 1.16 -3.34 -10.50
CA LEU A 131 2.15 -4.40 -10.37
C LEU A 131 2.13 -5.33 -11.59
N LEU A 132 0.94 -5.80 -11.98
CA LEU A 132 0.74 -6.67 -13.14
C LEU A 132 1.05 -5.95 -14.46
N ARG A 133 0.50 -4.75 -14.65
CA ARG A 133 0.64 -4.01 -15.92
C ARG A 133 2.08 -3.57 -16.18
N SER A 134 2.81 -3.17 -15.15
CA SER A 134 4.18 -2.66 -15.29
C SER A 134 5.25 -3.73 -15.15
N GLY A 135 4.88 -5.00 -14.94
CA GLY A 135 5.84 -6.10 -14.92
C GLY A 135 6.64 -6.22 -13.63
N TRP A 136 6.07 -5.80 -12.50
CA TRP A 136 6.70 -6.02 -11.18
C TRP A 136 6.60 -7.48 -10.78
N ALA A 137 7.51 -7.94 -9.94
CA ALA A 137 7.19 -9.05 -9.05
C ALA A 137 6.76 -8.50 -7.69
N PHE A 138 5.93 -9.23 -6.96
CA PHE A 138 5.54 -8.90 -5.60
C PHE A 138 5.58 -10.15 -4.73
N VAL A 139 6.05 -9.99 -3.50
CA VAL A 139 6.34 -11.10 -2.59
C VAL A 139 5.67 -10.83 -1.25
N HIS A 140 4.78 -11.72 -0.84
CA HIS A 140 4.15 -11.66 0.49
C HIS A 140 5.09 -12.32 1.50
N VAL A 141 5.43 -11.60 2.56
CA VAL A 141 6.33 -12.07 3.61
C VAL A 141 5.58 -12.28 4.91
N SER A 142 5.54 -13.51 5.40
CA SER A 142 5.05 -13.86 6.73
C SER A 142 6.05 -13.43 7.82
N ALA A 143 6.22 -12.12 8.02
CA ALA A 143 7.29 -11.57 8.84
C ALA A 143 6.99 -11.55 10.34
N GLN A 144 5.71 -11.65 10.75
CA GLN A 144 5.28 -11.56 12.15
C GLN A 144 4.63 -12.84 12.62
N ALA A 145 4.81 -13.15 13.91
CA ALA A 145 4.34 -14.39 14.52
C ALA A 145 2.81 -14.55 14.43
N ALA A 146 2.07 -13.45 14.58
CA ALA A 146 0.60 -13.45 14.49
C ALA A 146 0.08 -13.85 13.10
N GLY A 147 0.86 -13.66 12.04
CA GLY A 147 0.51 -14.12 10.69
C GLY A 147 0.74 -15.62 10.51
N VAL A 148 1.63 -16.23 11.31
CA VAL A 148 2.02 -17.63 11.20
C VAL A 148 1.15 -18.55 12.08
N CYS A 149 0.78 -18.10 13.28
CA CYS A 149 0.11 -18.93 14.29
C CYS A 149 -0.63 -18.07 15.36
N CYS A 150 -1.68 -18.51 16.05
CA CYS A 150 -2.34 -19.83 16.02
C CYS A 150 -3.87 -19.71 16.07
N ILE A 151 -4.48 -19.07 15.06
CA ILE A 151 -5.94 -18.95 14.95
C ILE A 151 -6.40 -19.52 13.59
N PRO A 152 -7.71 -19.79 13.36
CA PRO A 152 -8.20 -20.52 12.19
C PRO A 152 -7.76 -20.01 10.80
N LEU A 153 -7.31 -18.76 10.69
CA LEU A 153 -6.85 -18.13 9.44
C LEU A 153 -5.32 -17.96 9.37
N THR A 154 -4.57 -18.67 10.21
CA THR A 154 -3.11 -18.71 10.14
C THR A 154 -2.61 -20.07 9.64
N PRO A 155 -1.47 -20.11 8.92
CA PRO A 155 -0.99 -21.31 8.24
C PRO A 155 -0.96 -22.56 9.13
N LYS A 156 -0.41 -22.46 10.35
CA LYS A 156 -0.25 -23.62 11.24
C LYS A 156 -1.56 -24.25 11.72
N VAL A 157 -2.68 -23.51 11.69
CA VAL A 157 -4.00 -24.04 12.05
C VAL A 157 -4.77 -24.50 10.82
N TRP A 158 -4.68 -23.76 9.72
CA TRP A 158 -5.41 -24.05 8.48
C TRP A 158 -4.91 -25.33 7.78
N ASP A 159 -3.60 -25.55 7.79
CA ASP A 159 -2.98 -26.79 7.30
C ASP A 159 -1.80 -27.20 8.21
N PRO A 160 -2.09 -27.88 9.34
CA PRO A 160 -1.06 -28.24 10.32
C PRO A 160 -0.03 -29.24 9.79
N VAL A 161 -0.33 -29.97 8.71
CA VAL A 161 0.61 -30.90 8.08
C VAL A 161 1.59 -30.13 7.20
N ARG A 162 1.09 -29.26 6.32
CA ARG A 162 1.93 -28.44 5.44
C ARG A 162 2.87 -27.54 6.22
N TYR A 163 2.34 -26.90 7.26
CA TYR A 163 3.00 -25.80 7.97
C TYR A 163 3.61 -26.22 9.32
N ALA A 164 3.75 -27.52 9.59
CA ALA A 164 4.35 -28.05 10.81
C ALA A 164 5.75 -27.48 11.09
N ALA A 165 6.54 -27.24 10.04
CA ALA A 165 7.90 -26.75 10.12
C ALA A 165 8.01 -25.23 10.35
N LEU A 166 6.92 -24.46 10.25
CA LEU A 166 6.96 -23.04 10.54
C LEU A 166 7.23 -22.82 12.03
N ASP A 167 8.26 -22.02 12.32
CA ASP A 167 8.71 -21.72 13.68
C ASP A 167 9.22 -20.27 13.73
N HIS A 168 8.48 -19.42 14.42
CA HIS A 168 8.76 -17.99 14.49
C HIS A 168 9.23 -17.65 15.91
N PRO A 169 10.48 -17.16 16.10
CA PRO A 169 11.07 -16.96 17.42
C PRO A 169 10.55 -15.71 18.16
N GLY A 170 9.41 -15.16 17.72
CA GLY A 170 8.86 -13.90 18.19
C GLY A 170 9.27 -12.68 17.35
N ASP A 171 8.49 -11.63 17.54
CA ASP A 171 8.44 -10.40 16.75
C ASP A 171 9.65 -9.44 16.95
N ALA A 172 10.55 -9.77 17.88
CA ALA A 172 11.82 -9.07 18.08
C ALA A 172 12.87 -9.42 16.99
N TYR A 173 12.68 -10.53 16.29
CA TYR A 173 13.56 -11.04 15.25
C TYR A 173 13.06 -10.76 13.82
N ALA A 174 11.83 -10.24 13.70
CA ALA A 174 11.11 -10.08 12.43
C ALA A 174 11.86 -9.19 11.42
N ASP A 175 12.48 -8.10 11.89
CA ASP A 175 13.19 -7.15 11.04
C ASP A 175 14.38 -7.81 10.33
N ASP A 176 15.21 -8.57 11.06
CA ASP A 176 16.33 -9.30 10.47
C ASP A 176 15.86 -10.44 9.55
N MET A 177 14.81 -11.19 9.94
CA MET A 177 14.17 -12.19 9.05
C MET A 177 13.76 -11.56 7.71
N TYR A 178 13.14 -10.38 7.75
CA TYR A 178 12.68 -9.66 6.58
C TYR A 178 13.85 -9.18 5.70
N LEU A 179 14.94 -8.68 6.29
CA LEU A 179 16.16 -8.32 5.57
C LEU A 179 16.82 -9.53 4.91
N GLN A 180 16.89 -10.68 5.60
CA GLN A 180 17.43 -11.94 5.05
C GLN A 180 16.63 -12.40 3.82
N ILE A 181 15.31 -12.26 3.86
CA ILE A 181 14.42 -12.53 2.72
C ILE A 181 14.70 -11.56 1.57
N ALA A 182 14.85 -10.26 1.84
CA ALA A 182 15.24 -9.28 0.82
C ALA A 182 16.58 -9.66 0.16
N ARG A 183 17.58 -10.10 0.94
CA ARG A 183 18.87 -10.62 0.42
C ARG A 183 18.65 -11.83 -0.48
N ALA A 184 17.83 -12.79 -0.05
CA ALA A 184 17.57 -14.00 -0.83
C ALA A 184 17.00 -13.68 -2.22
N LEU A 185 16.03 -12.77 -2.30
CA LEU A 185 15.39 -12.38 -3.57
C LEU A 185 16.36 -11.68 -4.54
N ARG A 186 17.31 -10.89 -4.03
CA ARG A 186 18.39 -10.30 -4.86
C ARG A 186 19.37 -11.34 -5.37
N THR A 187 19.54 -12.43 -4.62
CA THR A 187 20.54 -13.44 -4.93
C THR A 187 20.03 -14.34 -6.06
N LYS A 188 20.87 -14.53 -7.08
CA LYS A 188 20.52 -15.38 -8.25
C LYS A 188 20.13 -16.79 -7.84
N ARG A 189 20.77 -17.32 -6.79
CA ARG A 189 20.48 -18.63 -6.19
C ARG A 189 20.75 -18.63 -4.70
N VAL A 190 19.96 -19.41 -3.96
CA VAL A 190 20.19 -19.75 -2.57
C VAL A 190 20.32 -21.27 -2.50
N GLY A 191 21.53 -21.78 -2.31
CA GLY A 191 21.83 -23.18 -2.62
C GLY A 191 21.48 -23.48 -4.09
N ASP A 192 20.62 -24.47 -4.29
CA ASP A 192 20.12 -24.87 -5.62
C ASP A 192 18.86 -24.12 -6.06
N VAL A 193 18.19 -23.44 -5.14
CA VAL A 193 16.93 -22.71 -5.40
C VAL A 193 17.21 -21.41 -6.13
N ARG A 194 16.35 -21.06 -7.10
CA ARG A 194 16.29 -19.74 -7.73
C ARG A 194 15.03 -19.02 -7.25
N PRO A 195 15.11 -18.15 -6.22
CA PRO A 195 13.92 -17.52 -5.63
C PRO A 195 13.07 -16.76 -6.63
N MET A 196 13.71 -16.20 -7.67
CA MET A 196 13.07 -15.46 -8.78
C MET A 196 13.16 -16.18 -10.13
N GLY A 197 13.47 -17.49 -10.14
CA GLY A 197 13.56 -18.30 -11.35
C GLY A 197 14.61 -17.74 -12.34
N PRO A 198 14.26 -17.50 -13.62
CA PRO A 198 15.19 -16.93 -14.57
C PRO A 198 15.33 -15.40 -14.48
N LEU A 199 14.53 -14.73 -13.65
CA LEU A 199 14.45 -13.27 -13.58
C LEU A 199 15.65 -12.67 -12.83
N LYS A 200 16.08 -11.47 -13.23
CA LYS A 200 17.17 -10.74 -12.57
C LYS A 200 16.59 -9.55 -11.80
N VAL A 201 16.54 -9.67 -10.48
CA VAL A 201 16.15 -8.56 -9.59
C VAL A 201 17.21 -7.47 -9.69
N ARG A 202 16.74 -6.24 -9.92
CA ARG A 202 17.54 -5.02 -9.96
C ARG A 202 17.23 -4.14 -8.75
N ARG A 203 15.96 -4.11 -8.34
CA ARG A 203 15.44 -3.25 -7.28
C ARG A 203 14.52 -4.04 -6.35
N VAL A 204 14.64 -3.80 -5.05
CA VAL A 204 13.74 -4.31 -4.01
C VAL A 204 13.13 -3.11 -3.30
N VAL A 205 11.80 -3.01 -3.35
CA VAL A 205 11.01 -2.00 -2.64
C VAL A 205 10.32 -2.69 -1.48
N ALA A 206 10.61 -2.30 -0.24
CA ALA A 206 9.86 -2.79 0.90
C ALA A 206 8.55 -2.01 1.03
N ALA A 207 7.42 -2.72 1.19
CA ALA A 207 6.10 -2.13 1.34
C ALA A 207 5.40 -2.69 2.59
N GLY A 208 4.62 -1.87 3.27
CA GLY A 208 3.87 -2.28 4.44
C GLY A 208 2.89 -1.20 4.88
N GLN A 209 1.76 -1.64 5.42
CA GLN A 209 0.62 -0.81 5.79
C GLN A 209 0.26 -0.95 7.27
N SER A 210 -0.17 0.13 7.94
CA SER A 210 -0.62 0.08 9.34
C SER A 210 0.49 -0.36 10.31
N GLN A 211 0.31 -1.48 11.01
CA GLN A 211 1.33 -2.04 11.89
C GLN A 211 2.63 -2.40 11.14
N SER A 212 2.54 -2.93 9.91
CA SER A 212 3.74 -3.26 9.13
C SER A 212 4.45 -2.01 8.60
N ALA A 213 3.73 -0.91 8.36
CA ALA A 213 4.35 0.40 8.12
C ALA A 213 5.21 0.84 9.32
N GLY A 214 4.72 0.64 10.55
CA GLY A 214 5.50 0.92 11.78
C GLY A 214 6.76 0.05 11.90
N ARG A 215 6.70 -1.22 11.48
CA ARG A 215 7.87 -2.12 11.39
C ARG A 215 8.88 -1.64 10.36
N LEU A 216 8.42 -1.28 9.17
CA LEU A 216 9.29 -0.72 8.12
C LEU A 216 9.97 0.57 8.58
N ALA A 217 9.26 1.45 9.28
CA ALA A 217 9.88 2.66 9.84
C ALA A 217 10.97 2.34 10.87
N GLY A 218 10.82 1.25 11.63
CA GLY A 218 11.88 0.69 12.47
C GLY A 218 13.12 0.30 11.67
N ILE A 219 12.93 -0.44 10.57
CA ILE A 219 14.02 -0.80 9.64
C ILE A 219 14.67 0.45 9.05
N VAL A 220 13.90 1.44 8.59
CA VAL A 220 14.44 2.67 8.00
C VAL A 220 15.34 3.40 9.00
N ARG A 221 14.92 3.52 10.27
CA ARG A 221 15.75 4.15 11.32
C ARG A 221 17.01 3.36 11.65
N ALA A 222 16.93 2.04 11.70
CA ALA A 222 18.07 1.17 12.00
C ALA A 222 19.05 1.05 10.81
N HIS A 223 18.52 1.17 9.60
CA HIS A 223 19.22 0.94 8.34
C HIS A 223 18.78 1.98 7.29
N PRO A 224 19.21 3.25 7.43
CA PRO A 224 18.86 4.32 6.47
C PRO A 224 19.36 4.03 5.05
N ASP A 225 20.32 3.10 4.92
CA ASP A 225 20.92 2.54 3.70
C ASP A 225 20.18 1.32 3.13
N GLY A 226 19.03 0.95 3.71
CA GLY A 226 18.26 -0.25 3.39
C GLY A 226 19.02 -1.56 3.66
N ALA A 227 20.02 -1.52 4.55
CA ALA A 227 20.95 -2.60 4.87
C ALA A 227 21.69 -3.19 3.65
N GLY A 228 21.79 -2.41 2.56
CA GLY A 228 22.34 -2.88 1.29
C GLY A 228 21.38 -3.75 0.45
N VAL A 229 20.25 -4.19 1.01
CA VAL A 229 19.34 -5.18 0.38
C VAL A 229 18.00 -4.60 -0.07
N ILE A 230 17.56 -3.48 0.51
CA ILE A 230 16.37 -2.73 0.10
C ILE A 230 16.84 -1.46 -0.64
N ASP A 231 16.17 -1.08 -1.73
CA ASP A 231 16.50 0.12 -2.52
C ASP A 231 15.51 1.27 -2.31
N GLY A 232 14.38 1.02 -1.66
CA GLY A 232 13.44 2.05 -1.22
C GLY A 232 12.26 1.48 -0.44
N PHE A 233 11.51 2.35 0.22
CA PHE A 233 10.41 1.98 1.10
C PHE A 233 9.12 2.68 0.70
N LEU A 234 8.03 1.92 0.62
CA LEU A 234 6.66 2.42 0.59
C LEU A 234 6.05 2.19 1.98
N VAL A 235 5.91 3.27 2.76
CA VAL A 235 5.37 3.23 4.12
C VAL A 235 3.95 3.76 4.10
N HIS A 236 2.96 2.89 4.33
CA HIS A 236 1.56 3.21 4.08
C HIS A 236 0.76 3.27 5.39
N GLY A 237 0.33 4.46 5.80
CA GLY A 237 -0.52 4.67 6.97
C GLY A 237 0.08 4.14 8.28
N GLY A 238 1.21 4.70 8.72
CA GLY A 238 1.82 4.29 9.99
C GLY A 238 1.04 4.80 11.19
N LEU A 239 0.76 3.95 12.18
CA LEU A 239 -0.09 4.28 13.35
C LEU A 239 0.47 5.36 14.32
N ALA A 240 1.60 5.99 14.01
CA ALA A 240 2.20 7.05 14.82
C ALA A 240 3.13 7.89 13.94
N GLY A 241 3.12 9.22 14.09
CA GLY A 241 3.96 10.15 13.34
C GLY A 241 5.39 9.63 13.19
N LEU A 242 5.68 9.16 11.97
CA LEU A 242 6.93 8.47 11.68
C LEU A 242 8.02 9.52 11.52
N ASP A 243 9.00 9.46 12.41
CA ASP A 243 10.26 10.18 12.30
C ASP A 243 11.33 9.25 11.72
N TYR A 244 12.05 9.75 10.72
CA TYR A 244 13.08 9.03 9.96
C TYR A 244 14.46 9.65 10.17
N GLN A 245 14.82 9.97 11.41
CA GLN A 245 16.21 10.23 11.79
C GLN A 245 16.98 8.91 11.99
N PRO A 246 18.26 8.80 11.57
CA PRO A 246 19.08 9.80 10.87
C PRO A 246 18.71 9.94 9.38
N ARG A 247 19.32 10.90 8.68
CA ARG A 247 19.09 11.14 7.24
C ARG A 247 19.10 9.86 6.40
N LEU A 248 18.18 9.82 5.46
CA LEU A 248 17.96 8.68 4.58
C LEU A 248 19.09 8.55 3.56
N GLU A 249 19.40 7.31 3.17
CA GLU A 249 20.30 6.99 2.05
C GLU A 249 19.59 6.25 0.91
N VAL A 250 18.34 5.81 1.14
CA VAL A 250 17.44 5.28 0.11
C VAL A 250 16.08 6.00 0.12
N PRO A 251 15.40 6.11 -1.04
CA PRO A 251 14.07 6.70 -1.12
C PRO A 251 13.02 6.11 -0.16
N VAL A 252 12.28 6.96 0.52
CA VAL A 252 11.11 6.64 1.34
C VAL A 252 9.89 7.42 0.82
N MET A 253 8.89 6.68 0.35
CA MET A 253 7.57 7.18 -0.03
C MET A 253 6.61 6.87 1.11
N GLN A 254 6.08 7.89 1.78
CA GLN A 254 5.04 7.70 2.77
C GLN A 254 3.68 8.11 2.21
N LEU A 255 2.68 7.26 2.40
CA LEU A 255 1.28 7.55 2.09
C LEU A 255 0.49 7.62 3.39
N ASN A 256 -0.22 8.71 3.64
CA ASN A 256 -1.14 8.82 4.77
C ASN A 256 -2.58 8.84 4.29
N SER A 257 -3.47 8.35 5.15
CA SER A 257 -4.91 8.50 4.99
C SER A 257 -5.45 9.69 5.78
N ASP A 258 -6.73 9.99 5.69
CA ASP A 258 -7.38 11.03 6.52
C ASP A 258 -7.35 10.68 8.02
N TRP A 259 -7.06 9.43 8.37
CA TRP A 259 -6.60 9.10 9.70
C TRP A 259 -5.22 9.74 9.84
N ALA A 260 -5.13 10.87 10.55
CA ALA A 260 -3.95 11.73 10.59
C ALA A 260 -2.72 11.05 11.19
N GLU A 261 -2.09 10.20 10.39
CA GLU A 261 -1.05 9.25 10.76
C GLU A 261 0.35 9.87 10.82
N SER A 262 0.46 11.18 10.59
CA SER A 262 1.63 11.94 11.01
C SER A 262 1.34 13.44 11.08
N THR A 263 1.54 14.03 12.26
CA THR A 263 1.78 15.48 12.44
C THR A 263 3.21 15.88 12.14
N GLY A 264 4.04 14.95 11.63
CA GLY A 264 5.45 15.18 11.35
C GLY A 264 5.68 16.34 10.39
N GLU A 265 6.79 17.05 10.60
CA GLU A 265 7.21 18.19 9.78
C GLU A 265 7.39 17.80 8.30
N ALA A 266 7.31 18.79 7.42
CA ALA A 266 7.36 18.58 5.98
C ALA A 266 8.79 18.26 5.48
N ASP A 267 8.89 17.33 4.53
CA ASP A 267 10.03 16.98 3.64
C ASP A 267 11.32 17.83 3.79
N ASP A 268 12.11 17.60 4.85
CA ASP A 268 13.46 18.20 4.97
C ASP A 268 14.56 17.30 4.37
N ASP A 269 14.28 16.01 4.22
CA ASP A 269 15.18 15.04 3.58
C ASP A 269 14.91 14.93 2.06
N PRO A 270 15.95 15.05 1.20
CA PRO A 270 15.80 14.92 -0.24
C PRO A 270 15.31 13.54 -0.69
N LEU A 271 15.44 12.50 0.15
CA LEU A 271 15.02 11.11 -0.06
C LEU A 271 13.70 10.74 0.64
N TYR A 272 12.98 11.71 1.22
CA TYR A 272 11.66 11.50 1.80
C TYR A 272 10.56 12.22 1.00
N ARG A 273 9.44 11.54 0.74
CA ARG A 273 8.24 12.17 0.17
C ARG A 273 7.00 11.67 0.88
N LEU A 274 6.20 12.62 1.37
CA LEU A 274 4.91 12.33 1.97
C LEU A 274 3.73 12.74 1.07
N TRP A 275 2.81 11.82 0.83
CA TRP A 275 1.50 12.09 0.25
C TRP A 275 0.40 11.86 1.28
N ASP A 276 -0.15 12.96 1.79
CA ASP A 276 -1.39 12.95 2.57
C ASP A 276 -2.58 12.86 1.61
N VAL A 277 -3.18 11.66 1.46
CA VAL A 277 -4.18 11.41 0.42
C VAL A 277 -5.58 11.78 0.92
N ALA A 278 -6.06 12.97 0.55
CA ALA A 278 -7.33 13.51 1.04
C ALA A 278 -8.52 12.64 0.62
N GLY A 279 -9.44 12.39 1.56
CA GLY A 279 -10.64 11.59 1.37
C GLY A 279 -10.44 10.09 1.57
N SER A 280 -9.20 9.63 1.76
CA SER A 280 -8.91 8.20 1.87
C SER A 280 -9.13 7.69 3.29
N ALA A 281 -9.75 6.52 3.41
CA ALA A 281 -9.78 5.75 4.64
C ALA A 281 -8.54 4.85 4.71
N HIS A 282 -8.18 4.45 5.93
CA HIS A 282 -7.05 3.55 6.18
C HIS A 282 -7.29 2.14 5.63
N ALA A 283 -8.53 1.66 5.68
CA ALA A 283 -8.96 0.37 5.14
C ALA A 283 -10.28 0.53 4.37
N GLY A 284 -10.20 1.08 3.16
CA GLY A 284 -11.36 1.37 2.33
C GLY A 284 -12.00 0.14 1.66
N LEU A 285 -13.07 0.40 0.91
CA LEU A 285 -13.86 -0.61 0.18
C LEU A 285 -13.05 -1.47 -0.75
N PHE A 286 -12.06 -0.86 -1.41
CA PHE A 286 -11.28 -1.57 -2.41
C PHE A 286 -10.50 -2.75 -1.81
N ILE A 287 -9.98 -2.58 -0.59
CA ILE A 287 -9.30 -3.62 0.18
C ILE A 287 -10.32 -4.63 0.72
N GLY A 288 -11.33 -4.16 1.46
CA GLY A 288 -12.30 -5.02 2.13
C GLY A 288 -13.07 -5.94 1.17
N TYR A 289 -13.49 -5.40 0.03
CA TYR A 289 -14.18 -6.17 -1.00
C TYR A 289 -13.29 -7.27 -1.58
N GLN A 290 -12.03 -6.95 -1.91
CA GLN A 290 -11.09 -7.95 -2.40
C GLN A 290 -10.75 -9.00 -1.33
N GLN A 291 -10.67 -8.64 -0.05
CA GLN A 291 -10.44 -9.63 1.01
C GLN A 291 -11.60 -10.61 1.13
N VAL A 292 -12.84 -10.09 1.20
CA VAL A 292 -14.03 -10.92 1.42
C VAL A 292 -14.39 -11.74 0.20
N PHE A 293 -14.41 -11.11 -0.98
CA PHE A 293 -14.91 -11.73 -2.22
C PHE A 293 -13.81 -12.20 -3.16
N GLY A 294 -12.59 -11.68 -2.99
CA GLY A 294 -11.41 -11.99 -3.79
C GLY A 294 -10.35 -12.83 -3.08
N SER A 295 -10.43 -13.10 -1.78
CA SER A 295 -9.50 -14.00 -1.07
C SER A 295 -10.23 -14.99 -0.17
N GLY A 296 -11.31 -14.58 0.49
CA GLY A 296 -12.11 -15.41 1.39
C GLY A 296 -12.54 -16.76 0.80
N PRO A 297 -13.08 -16.81 -0.43
CA PRO A 297 -13.51 -18.08 -0.96
C PRO A 297 -12.32 -18.96 -1.42
N ARG A 298 -11.10 -18.40 -1.56
CA ARG A 298 -9.84 -19.18 -1.76
C ARG A 298 -9.52 -19.99 -0.54
N VAL A 299 -9.60 -19.34 0.62
CA VAL A 299 -9.37 -19.97 1.92
C VAL A 299 -10.41 -21.06 2.20
N ALA A 300 -11.62 -20.91 1.65
CA ALA A 300 -12.68 -21.92 1.72
C ALA A 300 -12.51 -23.08 0.70
N GLY A 301 -11.43 -23.08 -0.09
CA GLY A 301 -11.08 -24.17 -0.99
C GLY A 301 -11.85 -24.21 -2.32
N LEU A 302 -12.54 -23.12 -2.73
CA LEU A 302 -13.10 -23.08 -4.08
C LEU A 302 -11.97 -22.81 -5.12
N PRO A 303 -12.21 -23.09 -6.42
CA PRO A 303 -11.19 -22.91 -7.44
C PRO A 303 -10.92 -21.43 -7.69
N ALA A 304 -9.71 -21.16 -8.20
CA ALA A 304 -9.33 -19.81 -8.60
C ALA A 304 -10.26 -19.29 -9.72
N MET A 305 -10.52 -17.98 -9.72
CA MET A 305 -11.30 -17.30 -10.75
C MET A 305 -10.43 -16.95 -11.95
N ASP A 306 -11.03 -16.95 -13.13
CA ASP A 306 -10.39 -16.50 -14.37
C ASP A 306 -10.14 -14.98 -14.38
N GLU A 307 -9.52 -14.49 -15.47
CA GLU A 307 -9.27 -13.05 -15.65
C GLU A 307 -10.57 -12.23 -15.60
N GLN A 308 -11.68 -12.72 -16.16
CA GLN A 308 -12.93 -11.96 -16.16
C GLN A 308 -13.48 -11.81 -14.74
N GLY A 309 -13.47 -12.87 -13.92
CA GLY A 309 -13.86 -12.82 -12.52
C GLY A 309 -12.99 -11.86 -11.70
N TYR A 310 -11.69 -11.76 -12.01
CA TYR A 310 -10.83 -10.72 -11.45
C TYR A 310 -11.32 -9.31 -11.85
N ARG A 311 -11.55 -9.05 -13.14
CA ARG A 311 -12.03 -7.75 -13.63
C ARG A 311 -13.36 -7.36 -12.98
N ASP A 312 -14.28 -8.30 -12.82
CA ASP A 312 -15.57 -8.08 -12.18
C ASP A 312 -15.42 -7.71 -10.70
N THR A 313 -14.48 -8.35 -9.99
CA THR A 313 -14.14 -8.02 -8.60
C THR A 313 -13.60 -6.58 -8.49
N ILE A 314 -12.67 -6.20 -9.37
CA ILE A 314 -12.11 -4.84 -9.40
C ILE A 314 -13.17 -3.79 -9.79
N GLU A 315 -14.12 -4.16 -10.65
CA GLU A 315 -15.22 -3.29 -11.02
C GLU A 315 -16.15 -3.02 -9.84
N ALA A 316 -16.60 -4.08 -9.16
CA ALA A 316 -17.49 -4.00 -8.01
C ALA A 316 -16.87 -3.25 -6.82
N ALA A 317 -15.56 -3.42 -6.62
CA ALA A 317 -14.81 -2.74 -5.57
C ALA A 317 -14.56 -1.24 -5.86
N GLY A 318 -14.83 -0.76 -7.08
CA GLY A 318 -14.39 0.55 -7.57
C GLY A 318 -15.50 1.56 -7.90
N ASP A 319 -16.58 1.61 -7.12
CA ASP A 319 -17.69 2.55 -7.40
C ASP A 319 -17.41 4.00 -6.95
N TYR A 320 -16.59 4.21 -5.92
CA TYR A 320 -16.06 5.54 -5.54
C TYR A 320 -17.10 6.63 -5.23
N GLY A 321 -18.29 6.28 -4.78
CA GLY A 321 -19.41 7.20 -4.55
C GLY A 321 -20.27 7.47 -5.79
N GLN A 322 -19.98 6.79 -6.92
CA GLN A 322 -20.65 7.02 -8.20
C GLN A 322 -22.03 6.36 -8.30
N MET A 323 -22.39 5.36 -7.47
CA MET A 323 -23.77 4.92 -7.36
C MET A 323 -24.56 5.74 -6.34
N ALA A 324 -25.83 6.04 -6.66
CA ALA A 324 -26.76 6.70 -5.73
C ALA A 324 -27.09 5.80 -4.53
N PHE A 325 -27.06 4.49 -4.72
CA PHE A 325 -27.23 3.49 -3.68
C PHE A 325 -26.27 2.34 -3.93
N ASN A 326 -25.40 2.09 -2.96
CA ASN A 326 -24.63 0.85 -2.85
C ASN A 326 -24.91 0.29 -1.45
N PRO A 327 -25.45 -0.94 -1.33
CA PRO A 327 -25.78 -1.52 -0.03
C PRO A 327 -24.55 -1.71 0.87
N LEU A 328 -23.34 -1.62 0.31
CA LEU A 328 -22.09 -1.69 1.05
C LEU A 328 -21.67 -0.35 1.68
N TYR A 329 -22.14 0.80 1.19
CA TYR A 329 -21.78 2.10 1.76
C TYR A 329 -22.09 2.28 3.26
N PRO A 330 -23.23 1.79 3.79
CA PRO A 330 -23.48 1.80 5.23
C PRO A 330 -22.79 0.65 5.98
N ALA A 331 -22.26 -0.37 5.29
CA ALA A 331 -21.68 -1.58 5.89
C ALA A 331 -20.22 -1.39 6.30
N CYS A 332 -19.95 -0.37 7.11
CA CYS A 332 -18.62 0.13 7.45
C CYS A 332 -17.59 -0.95 7.86
N THR A 333 -18.01 -1.98 8.60
CA THR A 333 -17.13 -3.08 9.04
C THR A 333 -16.71 -4.04 7.93
N VAL A 334 -17.44 -4.08 6.82
CA VAL A 334 -17.22 -5.00 5.68
C VAL A 334 -16.69 -4.25 4.46
N ALA A 335 -17.04 -2.98 4.34
CA ALA A 335 -16.95 -2.24 3.09
C ALA A 335 -16.25 -0.89 3.18
N GLY A 336 -16.06 -0.27 4.34
CA GLY A 336 -15.33 1.00 4.44
C GLY A 336 -15.77 2.15 3.50
N ALA A 337 -14.94 3.19 3.41
CA ALA A 337 -15.11 4.29 2.47
C ALA A 337 -14.65 3.88 1.07
N SER A 338 -15.36 4.34 0.06
CA SER A 338 -15.12 4.01 -1.33
C SER A 338 -14.10 4.91 -2.03
N PHE A 339 -13.47 5.87 -1.36
CA PHE A 339 -12.46 6.70 -2.03
C PHE A 339 -11.33 5.83 -2.63
N PRO A 340 -10.85 6.12 -3.87
CA PRO A 340 -9.90 5.27 -4.58
C PRO A 340 -8.44 5.43 -4.12
N MET A 341 -8.09 4.94 -2.92
CA MET A 341 -6.70 4.94 -2.44
C MET A 341 -5.74 4.24 -3.42
N ARG A 342 -6.22 3.18 -4.11
CA ARG A 342 -5.47 2.44 -5.14
C ARG A 342 -4.76 3.30 -6.18
N TYR A 343 -5.36 4.42 -6.57
CA TYR A 343 -4.75 5.31 -7.57
C TYR A 343 -3.51 6.03 -7.03
N ALA A 344 -3.52 6.39 -5.75
CA ALA A 344 -2.33 6.94 -5.10
C ALA A 344 -1.26 5.84 -4.93
N VAL A 345 -1.64 4.63 -4.52
CA VAL A 345 -0.70 3.49 -4.38
C VAL A 345 -0.06 3.11 -5.72
N ASN A 346 -0.84 2.96 -6.79
CA ASN A 346 -0.33 2.71 -8.14
C ASN A 346 0.68 3.78 -8.58
N THR A 347 0.33 5.05 -8.37
CA THR A 347 1.21 6.16 -8.76
C THR A 347 2.46 6.19 -7.89
N ALA A 348 2.36 5.92 -6.60
CA ALA A 348 3.48 5.87 -5.65
C ALA A 348 4.47 4.76 -6.00
N LEU A 349 4.00 3.56 -6.36
CA LEU A 349 4.85 2.46 -6.81
C LEU A 349 5.64 2.84 -8.07
N ARG A 350 4.97 3.43 -9.07
CA ARG A 350 5.63 3.91 -10.30
C ARG A 350 6.66 5.00 -10.02
N GLU A 351 6.30 5.99 -9.19
CA GLU A 351 7.19 7.09 -8.82
C GLU A 351 8.39 6.61 -8.01
N LEU A 352 8.18 5.70 -7.06
CA LEU A 352 9.26 5.15 -6.24
C LEU A 352 10.24 4.32 -7.10
N ASP A 353 9.77 3.50 -8.04
CA ASP A 353 10.66 2.78 -8.95
C ASP A 353 11.49 3.72 -9.83
N GLU A 354 10.84 4.76 -10.36
CA GLU A 354 11.52 5.77 -11.18
C GLU A 354 12.54 6.55 -10.35
N TRP A 355 12.19 6.89 -9.12
CA TRP A 355 13.06 7.59 -8.20
C TRP A 355 14.31 6.77 -7.90
N ILE A 356 14.14 5.50 -7.56
CA ILE A 356 15.28 4.57 -7.36
C ILE A 356 16.13 4.46 -8.63
N ARG A 357 15.51 4.47 -9.81
CA ARG A 357 16.21 4.32 -11.10
C ARG A 357 17.00 5.56 -11.52
N THR A 358 16.47 6.74 -11.22
CA THR A 358 16.94 8.00 -11.82
C THR A 358 17.51 8.98 -10.79
N GLY A 359 17.28 8.75 -9.50
CA GLY A 359 17.55 9.72 -8.44
C GLY A 359 16.58 10.91 -8.42
N GLN A 360 15.56 10.95 -9.29
CA GLN A 360 14.60 12.04 -9.36
C GLN A 360 13.40 11.75 -8.48
N ALA A 361 13.30 12.48 -7.36
CA ALA A 361 12.17 12.38 -6.47
C ALA A 361 10.87 12.86 -7.14
N PRO A 362 9.70 12.28 -6.81
CA PRO A 362 8.44 12.82 -7.26
C PRO A 362 8.23 14.23 -6.71
N ARG A 363 7.35 14.98 -7.38
CA ARG A 363 6.99 16.33 -6.97
C ARG A 363 6.34 16.27 -5.57
N PRO A 364 6.69 17.19 -4.65
CA PRO A 364 6.01 17.29 -3.36
C PRO A 364 4.49 17.45 -3.54
N ALA A 365 3.72 16.86 -2.62
CA ALA A 365 2.29 17.07 -2.52
C ALA A 365 1.97 18.06 -1.38
N PRO A 366 0.88 18.83 -1.48
CA PRO A 366 0.39 19.60 -0.34
C PRO A 366 0.09 18.68 0.85
N ARG A 367 0.36 19.15 2.07
CA ARG A 367 -0.04 18.51 3.32
C ARG A 367 -1.51 18.76 3.61
N PHE A 368 -2.10 18.00 4.52
CA PHE A 368 -3.42 18.35 5.05
C PHE A 368 -3.42 19.73 5.70
N GLU A 369 -4.57 20.40 5.60
CA GLU A 369 -4.89 21.49 6.51
C GLU A 369 -5.42 20.88 7.80
N PHE A 370 -4.93 21.34 8.95
CA PHE A 370 -5.34 20.85 10.26
C PHE A 370 -6.19 21.88 10.99
N GLN A 371 -7.03 21.41 11.90
CA GLN A 371 -7.73 22.25 12.87
C GLN A 371 -6.73 22.87 13.85
N ALA A 372 -7.22 23.74 14.75
CA ALA A 372 -6.38 24.43 15.74
C ALA A 372 -5.65 23.48 16.71
N ASP A 373 -6.08 22.21 16.80
CA ASP A 373 -5.41 21.17 17.59
C ASP A 373 -4.14 20.63 16.94
N GLY A 374 -3.89 20.96 15.66
CA GLY A 374 -2.71 20.54 14.90
C GLY A 374 -2.66 19.06 14.53
N VAL A 375 -3.72 18.29 14.84
CA VAL A 375 -3.75 16.82 14.63
C VAL A 375 -4.97 16.39 13.82
N THR A 376 -6.10 17.09 13.94
CA THR A 376 -7.34 16.71 13.26
C THR A 376 -7.38 17.39 11.89
N PRO A 377 -7.51 16.66 10.78
CA PRO A 377 -7.65 17.28 9.46
C PRO A 377 -8.89 18.17 9.40
N ALA A 378 -8.73 19.38 8.89
CA ALA A 378 -9.81 20.30 8.59
C ALA A 378 -10.61 19.76 7.39
N ARG A 379 -11.91 20.04 7.34
CA ARG A 379 -12.83 19.52 6.32
C ARG A 379 -13.61 20.65 5.67
N ASP A 380 -13.94 20.47 4.38
CA ASP A 380 -14.81 21.37 3.64
C ASP A 380 -16.30 21.16 3.99
N ALA A 381 -17.18 21.94 3.36
CA ALA A 381 -18.63 21.84 3.58
C ALA A 381 -19.23 20.49 3.18
N ASP A 382 -18.53 19.72 2.35
CA ASP A 382 -18.92 18.36 1.95
C ASP A 382 -18.36 17.29 2.90
N GLY A 383 -17.61 17.68 3.93
CA GLY A 383 -16.98 16.77 4.88
C GLY A 383 -15.70 16.10 4.37
N ASN A 384 -15.16 16.54 3.23
CA ASN A 384 -13.90 16.03 2.69
C ASN A 384 -12.71 16.81 3.28
N VAL A 385 -11.59 16.14 3.52
CA VAL A 385 -10.39 16.78 4.10
C VAL A 385 -9.86 17.89 3.19
N LEU A 386 -9.43 19.01 3.78
CA LEU A 386 -8.77 20.15 3.13
C LEU A 386 -7.26 19.94 3.01
N GLY A 387 -6.65 20.57 2.01
CA GLY A 387 -5.25 20.31 1.64
C GLY A 387 -5.05 18.92 1.03
N GLY A 388 -3.84 18.38 1.19
CA GLY A 388 -3.46 17.03 0.77
C GLY A 388 -3.23 16.85 -0.74
N LEU A 389 -2.85 15.64 -1.12
CA LEU A 389 -2.95 15.11 -2.47
C LEU A 389 -4.44 14.88 -2.79
N ARG A 390 -5.04 15.83 -3.52
CA ARG A 390 -6.44 15.76 -3.95
C ARG A 390 -6.54 15.07 -5.31
N LEU A 391 -7.04 13.83 -5.31
CA LEU A 391 -7.43 13.13 -6.54
C LEU A 391 -8.77 13.66 -7.09
N PRO A 392 -9.13 13.36 -8.35
CA PRO A 392 -10.32 13.96 -8.95
C PRO A 392 -11.66 13.69 -8.23
N PRO A 393 -11.91 12.59 -7.49
CA PRO A 393 -13.14 12.46 -6.70
C PRO A 393 -13.26 13.49 -5.57
N ILE A 394 -12.16 14.12 -5.16
CA ILE A 394 -12.13 15.12 -4.09
C ILE A 394 -12.10 16.55 -4.66
N GLU A 395 -11.59 16.75 -5.89
CA GLU A 395 -11.72 18.02 -6.60
C GLU A 395 -13.12 18.20 -7.24
N VAL A 396 -13.79 17.10 -7.61
CA VAL A 396 -15.12 17.08 -8.26
C VAL A 396 -16.01 16.03 -7.56
N PRO A 397 -16.36 16.26 -6.28
CA PRO A 397 -17.02 15.23 -5.47
C PRO A 397 -18.47 15.02 -5.89
N VAL A 398 -18.88 13.76 -5.79
CA VAL A 398 -20.26 13.26 -5.94
C VAL A 398 -20.76 12.58 -4.65
N ALA A 399 -19.92 12.59 -3.61
CA ALA A 399 -20.13 11.99 -2.31
C ALA A 399 -19.27 12.69 -1.25
N SER A 400 -19.68 12.56 0.01
CA SER A 400 -18.84 12.81 1.17
C SER A 400 -18.08 11.54 1.53
N TYR A 401 -16.75 11.62 1.60
CA TYR A 401 -15.90 10.52 2.06
C TYR A 401 -15.60 10.72 3.55
N ARG A 402 -16.43 10.13 4.41
CA ARG A 402 -16.26 10.17 5.87
C ARG A 402 -15.29 9.07 6.30
N SER A 403 -14.06 9.22 5.85
CA SER A 403 -12.92 8.31 5.96
C SER A 403 -12.56 7.86 7.39
N THR A 404 -12.89 8.67 8.40
CA THR A 404 -12.61 8.38 9.82
C THR A 404 -13.85 7.92 10.60
N ASP A 405 -15.02 7.88 9.96
CA ASP A 405 -16.23 7.33 10.58
C ASP A 405 -16.07 5.80 10.72
N CYS A 406 -16.55 5.26 11.84
CA CYS A 406 -16.34 3.87 12.24
C CYS A 406 -14.88 3.40 12.07
N GLN A 407 -13.99 4.15 12.74
CA GLN A 407 -12.57 3.86 12.90
C GLN A 407 -11.80 3.94 11.58
N LEU A 408 -11.09 2.87 11.22
CA LEU A 408 -10.15 2.82 10.10
C LEU A 408 -10.84 2.63 8.74
N GLY A 409 -12.09 2.15 8.75
CA GLY A 409 -12.82 1.78 7.54
C GLY A 409 -13.41 2.98 6.80
N GLY A 410 -13.97 3.94 7.52
CA GLY A 410 -14.69 5.07 6.92
C GLY A 410 -16.05 4.68 6.33
N THR A 411 -16.82 5.68 5.92
CA THR A 411 -18.05 5.49 5.12
C THR A 411 -18.09 6.44 3.93
N THR A 412 -18.94 6.13 2.94
CA THR A 412 -19.24 7.04 1.83
C THR A 412 -20.72 7.40 1.87
N VAL A 413 -21.01 8.70 1.79
CA VAL A 413 -22.39 9.20 1.68
C VAL A 413 -22.53 9.86 0.30
N PRO A 414 -23.12 9.18 -0.70
CA PRO A 414 -23.40 9.79 -1.99
C PRO A 414 -24.28 11.02 -1.85
N PHE A 415 -24.03 12.04 -2.67
CA PHE A 415 -24.94 13.18 -2.75
C PHE A 415 -26.27 12.76 -3.36
N ASP A 416 -27.35 13.30 -2.80
CA ASP A 416 -28.68 13.10 -3.33
C ASP A 416 -28.82 13.75 -4.73
N PRO A 417 -29.83 13.34 -5.53
CA PRO A 417 -30.00 13.85 -6.88
C PRO A 417 -30.16 15.37 -6.98
N ILE A 418 -30.75 16.03 -5.98
CA ILE A 418 -30.95 17.48 -5.98
C ILE A 418 -29.60 18.18 -5.78
N THR A 419 -28.83 17.73 -4.79
CA THR A 419 -27.47 18.24 -4.54
C THR A 419 -26.56 18.05 -5.77
N LEU A 420 -26.61 16.87 -6.41
CA LEU A 420 -25.86 16.62 -7.64
C LEU A 420 -26.30 17.51 -8.79
N GLN A 421 -27.60 17.69 -9.00
CA GLN A 421 -28.12 18.54 -10.08
C GLN A 421 -27.78 20.02 -9.86
N GLN A 422 -27.84 20.51 -8.61
CA GLN A 422 -27.45 21.88 -8.29
C GLN A 422 -25.97 22.15 -8.56
N ARG A 423 -25.11 21.16 -8.30
CA ARG A 423 -23.67 21.26 -8.49
C ARG A 423 -23.23 21.03 -9.93
N TYR A 424 -23.83 20.04 -10.57
CA TYR A 424 -23.56 19.61 -11.94
C TYR A 424 -24.89 19.50 -12.69
N PRO A 425 -25.38 20.60 -13.32
CA PRO A 425 -26.70 20.63 -13.95
C PRO A 425 -26.92 19.57 -15.05
N THR A 426 -25.84 19.05 -15.64
CA THR A 426 -25.86 18.02 -16.69
C THR A 426 -24.69 17.05 -16.51
N PHE A 427 -24.79 15.86 -17.09
CA PHE A 427 -23.65 14.93 -17.15
C PHE A 427 -22.45 15.54 -17.88
N ALA A 428 -22.67 16.26 -18.99
CA ALA A 428 -21.60 16.93 -19.72
C ALA A 428 -20.89 18.03 -18.90
N ASP A 429 -21.58 18.64 -17.92
CA ASP A 429 -20.93 19.52 -16.94
C ASP A 429 -20.02 18.74 -15.99
N TYR A 430 -20.55 17.69 -15.35
CA TYR A 430 -19.79 16.82 -14.47
C TYR A 430 -18.55 16.23 -15.18
N GLU A 431 -18.74 15.60 -16.34
CA GLU A 431 -17.67 14.98 -17.12
C GLU A 431 -16.57 15.99 -17.47
N ARG A 432 -16.94 17.22 -17.86
CA ARG A 432 -15.98 18.28 -18.19
C ARG A 432 -15.17 18.70 -16.96
N GLN A 433 -15.80 18.85 -15.80
CA GLN A 433 -15.12 19.21 -14.56
C GLN A 433 -14.19 18.09 -14.12
N LEU A 434 -14.66 16.84 -14.11
CA LEU A 434 -13.87 15.66 -13.77
C LEU A 434 -12.67 15.49 -14.69
N ARG A 435 -12.86 15.67 -16.01
CA ARG A 435 -11.78 15.64 -17.00
C ARG A 435 -10.71 16.69 -16.73
N ARG A 436 -11.10 17.90 -16.31
CA ARG A 436 -10.14 18.96 -15.94
C ARG A 436 -9.33 18.57 -14.70
N ALA A 437 -10.00 18.02 -13.68
CA ALA A 437 -9.33 17.53 -12.47
C ALA A 437 -8.38 16.36 -12.76
N ALA A 438 -8.83 15.35 -13.51
CA ALA A 438 -8.01 14.22 -13.94
C ALA A 438 -6.78 14.69 -14.74
N ASN A 439 -6.96 15.62 -15.68
CA ASN A 439 -5.85 16.20 -16.45
C ASN A 439 -4.85 16.95 -15.55
N ARG A 440 -5.31 17.65 -14.51
CA ARG A 440 -4.43 18.32 -13.53
C ARG A 440 -3.64 17.29 -12.73
N ALA A 441 -4.30 16.28 -12.18
CA ALA A 441 -3.65 15.22 -11.40
C ALA A 441 -2.57 14.48 -12.23
N VAL A 442 -2.87 14.14 -13.49
CA VAL A 442 -1.91 13.52 -14.41
C VAL A 442 -0.70 14.42 -14.67
N ARG A 443 -0.90 15.71 -14.97
CA ARG A 443 0.22 16.65 -15.19
C ARG A 443 1.08 16.85 -13.95
N LYS A 444 0.47 16.83 -12.76
CA LYS A 444 1.20 16.93 -11.49
C LYS A 444 1.99 15.66 -11.14
N GLY A 445 1.70 14.53 -11.79
CA GLY A 445 2.31 13.24 -11.48
C GLY A 445 1.62 12.51 -10.32
N TRP A 446 0.37 12.87 -10.00
CA TRP A 446 -0.39 12.31 -8.87
C TRP A 446 -1.40 11.23 -9.28
N LEU A 447 -1.64 11.07 -10.57
CA LEU A 447 -2.57 10.08 -11.11
C LEU A 447 -2.00 9.52 -12.41
N LEU A 448 -1.87 8.21 -12.52
CA LEU A 448 -1.43 7.58 -13.77
C LEU A 448 -2.43 7.83 -14.90
N PRO A 449 -1.97 7.98 -16.16
CA PRO A 449 -2.86 8.14 -17.31
C PRO A 449 -3.89 7.00 -17.47
N VAL A 450 -3.52 5.77 -17.09
CA VAL A 450 -4.45 4.62 -17.13
C VAL A 450 -5.56 4.74 -16.10
N ASP A 451 -5.23 5.19 -14.88
CA ASP A 451 -6.16 5.34 -13.78
C ASP A 451 -7.10 6.53 -14.02
N ALA A 452 -6.59 7.58 -14.66
CA ALA A 452 -7.42 8.67 -15.16
C ALA A 452 -8.44 8.17 -16.20
N ARG A 453 -8.09 7.22 -17.06
CA ARG A 453 -9.04 6.61 -18.01
C ARG A 453 -10.07 5.74 -17.29
N ASP A 454 -9.62 4.94 -16.32
CA ASP A 454 -10.51 4.12 -15.50
C ASP A 454 -11.55 4.96 -14.77
N GLN A 455 -11.12 6.07 -14.17
CA GLN A 455 -12.01 7.01 -13.49
C GLN A 455 -13.06 7.63 -14.44
N MET A 456 -12.65 8.07 -15.64
CA MET A 456 -13.59 8.62 -16.62
C MET A 456 -14.58 7.56 -17.12
N ARG A 457 -14.13 6.30 -17.27
CA ARG A 457 -14.99 5.17 -17.65
C ARG A 457 -16.05 4.89 -16.57
N ARG A 458 -15.66 4.88 -15.30
CA ARG A 458 -16.59 4.66 -14.17
C ARG A 458 -17.61 5.79 -14.05
N ALA A 459 -17.19 7.05 -14.22
CA ALA A 459 -18.10 8.19 -14.27
C ALA A 459 -19.12 8.08 -15.43
N CYS A 460 -18.68 7.59 -16.59
CA CYS A 460 -19.56 7.34 -17.73
C CYS A 460 -20.63 6.29 -17.46
N ALA A 461 -20.29 5.23 -16.72
CA ALA A 461 -21.22 4.15 -16.40
C ALA A 461 -22.44 4.60 -15.57
N VAL A 462 -22.34 5.75 -14.90
CA VAL A 462 -23.39 6.30 -14.04
C VAL A 462 -24.03 7.58 -14.59
N LYS A 463 -23.87 7.87 -15.89
CA LYS A 463 -24.37 9.10 -16.53
C LYS A 463 -25.87 9.33 -16.35
N ASP A 464 -26.65 8.25 -16.20
CA ASP A 464 -28.10 8.30 -16.02
C ASP A 464 -28.53 8.83 -14.65
N ARG A 465 -27.58 9.07 -13.73
CA ARG A 465 -27.83 9.83 -12.49
C ARG A 465 -28.08 11.32 -12.74
N TYR A 466 -27.74 11.82 -13.93
CA TYR A 466 -27.87 13.24 -14.27
C TYR A 466 -29.06 13.45 -15.21
N PRO A 467 -29.89 14.48 -14.99
CA PRO A 467 -31.02 14.80 -15.87
C PRO A 467 -30.56 15.04 -17.32
N GLY A 468 -31.32 14.51 -18.29
CA GLY A 468 -31.06 14.73 -19.72
C GLY A 468 -29.88 13.93 -20.29
N SER A 469 -29.59 12.73 -19.76
CA SER A 469 -28.41 11.88 -20.08
C SER A 469 -28.31 11.33 -21.52
N SER A 470 -28.96 11.96 -22.51
CA SER A 470 -28.73 11.67 -23.94
C SER A 470 -27.30 11.98 -24.40
N ASP A 471 -26.49 12.66 -23.56
CA ASP A 471 -25.10 12.95 -23.83
C ASP A 471 -24.24 11.66 -23.84
N GLU A 472 -23.60 11.39 -24.98
CA GLU A 472 -22.62 10.31 -25.11
C GLU A 472 -21.34 10.64 -24.32
N CYS A 473 -20.75 9.61 -23.70
CA CYS A 473 -19.48 9.75 -23.03
C CYS A 473 -18.36 10.03 -24.03
N ARG A 474 -17.65 11.14 -23.85
CA ARG A 474 -16.61 11.54 -24.77
C ARG A 474 -15.37 10.68 -24.56
N SER A 475 -14.74 10.26 -25.65
CA SER A 475 -13.42 9.61 -25.58
C SER A 475 -12.45 10.46 -24.75
N TYR A 476 -11.64 9.81 -23.91
CA TYR A 476 -10.72 10.49 -23.00
C TYR A 476 -9.28 10.10 -23.29
N ARG A 477 -8.48 11.10 -23.67
CA ARG A 477 -7.04 11.00 -23.83
C ARG A 477 -6.38 11.86 -22.74
N PRO A 478 -5.78 11.24 -21.70
CA PRO A 478 -5.08 11.98 -20.67
C PRO A 478 -3.83 12.69 -21.23
N PRO A 479 -3.37 13.79 -20.60
CA PRO A 479 -2.15 14.48 -20.97
C PRO A 479 -0.91 13.63 -20.63
N ARG A 480 0.27 14.15 -20.98
CA ARG A 480 1.52 13.56 -20.52
C ARG A 480 1.60 13.63 -19.00
N PHE A 481 2.01 12.50 -18.40
CA PHE A 481 2.24 12.37 -16.98
C PHE A 481 3.46 13.19 -16.53
N GLY A 482 3.33 13.93 -15.42
CA GLY A 482 4.43 14.72 -14.84
C GLY A 482 4.92 15.89 -15.69
N GLY A 483 4.11 16.35 -16.65
CA GLY A 483 4.47 17.40 -17.61
C GLY A 483 4.41 18.83 -17.10
#